data_AF-Q5UEA6-F1
#
_entry.id   AF-Q5UEA6-F1
#
_cell.length_a   1.000
_cell.length_b   1.000
_cell.length_c   1.000
_cell.angle_alpha   90.00
_cell.angle_beta   90.00
_cell.angle_gamma   90.00
#
_symmetry.space_group_name_H-M   'P 1'
#
loop_
_entity.id
_entity.type
_entity.pdbx_description
1 polymer ?
#
loop_
_entity_poly.entity_id
_entity_poly.type
_entity_poly.pdbx_seq_one_letter_code
_entity_poly.pdbx_strand_id
1 'polypeptide(L)'
;IPFSGFDLIALNIHRGRDHGMPSYNNYRALCNLKRAQTWEDLGREIPPEVIARLRRIYAHVDDIDLFPGGMSERPLQGGLVGPTFACIIAIQFRQLRKCDRFW
;
A
#
# COMPACT_ATOMS: atom_id res chain seq x y z
N ILE A 1 12.73 29.97 13.16
CA ILE A 1 12.27 28.58 12.91
C ILE A 1 11.76 28.58 11.47
N PRO A 2 12.31 27.79 10.53
CA PRO A 2 11.85 27.90 9.15
C PRO A 2 10.38 27.48 9.08
N PHE A 3 9.54 28.33 8.48
CA PHE A 3 8.09 28.13 8.30
C PHE A 3 7.75 27.10 7.20
N SER A 4 8.72 26.31 6.73
CA SER A 4 8.53 25.29 5.71
C SER A 4 8.74 23.90 6.30
N GLY A 5 7.66 23.29 6.79
CA GLY A 5 7.60 21.85 7.06
C GLY A 5 6.90 21.16 5.91
N PHE A 6 7.61 20.33 5.15
CA PHE A 6 6.97 19.44 4.18
C PHE A 6 6.42 18.22 4.91
N ASP A 7 5.19 17.83 4.59
CA ASP A 7 4.64 16.55 5.02
C ASP A 7 5.13 15.43 4.09
N LEU A 8 6.04 14.60 4.60
CA LEU A 8 6.64 13.50 3.84
C LEU A 8 5.60 12.48 3.37
N ILE A 9 4.56 12.23 4.17
CA ILE A 9 3.52 11.25 3.84
C ILE A 9 2.63 11.81 2.73
N ALA A 10 2.26 13.09 2.82
CA ALA A 10 1.55 13.77 1.73
C ALA A 10 2.39 13.77 0.45
N LEU A 11 3.70 14.02 0.55
CA LEU A 11 4.61 13.95 -0.60
C LEU A 11 4.66 12.55 -1.24
N ASN A 12 4.65 11.49 -0.44
CA ASN A 12 4.62 10.12 -0.96
C ASN A 12 3.32 9.83 -1.72
N ILE A 13 2.17 10.29 -1.20
CA ILE A 13 0.87 10.17 -1.88
C ILE A 13 0.90 10.93 -3.20
N HIS A 14 1.33 12.21 -3.18
CA HIS A 14 1.42 13.03 -4.38
C HIS A 14 2.38 12.45 -5.42
N ARG A 15 3.54 11.92 -4.99
CA ARG A 15 4.51 11.26 -5.88
C ARG A 15 3.93 10.00 -6.51
N GLY A 16 3.14 9.22 -5.76
CA GLY A 16 2.44 8.07 -6.31
C GLY A 16 1.50 8.47 -7.45
N ARG A 17 0.72 9.54 -7.26
CA ARG A 17 -0.20 10.07 -8.27
C ARG A 17 0.53 10.65 -9.48
N ASP A 18 1.60 11.41 -9.26
CA ASP A 18 2.46 11.99 -10.30
C ASP A 18 3.08 10.91 -11.19
N HIS A 19 3.53 9.81 -10.58
CA HIS A 19 4.08 8.65 -11.30
C HIS A 19 3.00 7.75 -11.94
N GLY A 20 1.72 8.10 -11.86
CA GLY A 20 0.62 7.29 -12.40
C GLY A 20 0.51 5.91 -11.77
N MET A 21 0.89 5.78 -10.49
CA MET A 21 0.87 4.50 -9.79
C MET A 21 -0.58 3.98 -9.68
N PRO A 22 -0.82 2.69 -10.00
CA PRO A 22 -2.12 2.07 -9.77
C PRO A 22 -2.55 2.12 -8.30
N SER A 23 -3.86 1.98 -8.08
CA SER A 23 -4.41 1.98 -6.73
C SER A 23 -3.96 0.77 -5.91
N TYR A 24 -4.07 0.91 -4.59
CA TYR A 24 -3.85 -0.17 -3.63
C TYR A 24 -4.60 -1.47 -4.03
N ASN A 25 -5.84 -1.36 -4.49
CA ASN A 25 -6.65 -2.53 -4.85
C ASN A 25 -6.15 -3.25 -6.12
N ASN A 26 -5.46 -2.54 -7.03
CA ASN A 26 -4.78 -3.15 -8.17
C ASN A 26 -3.55 -3.96 -7.70
N TYR A 27 -2.78 -3.44 -6.75
CA TYR A 27 -1.64 -4.15 -6.17
C TYR A 27 -2.07 -5.36 -5.32
N ARG A 28 -3.19 -5.28 -4.59
CA ARG A 28 -3.79 -6.44 -3.92
C ARG A 28 -4.07 -7.58 -4.91
N ALA A 29 -4.73 -7.26 -6.02
CA ALA A 29 -5.04 -8.24 -7.06
C ALA A 29 -3.76 -8.84 -7.69
N LEU A 30 -2.75 -8.01 -7.99
CA LEU A 30 -1.44 -8.46 -8.46
C LEU A 30 -0.78 -9.45 -7.48
N CYS A 31 -1.01 -9.26 -6.19
CA CYS A 31 -0.50 -10.09 -5.10
C CYS A 31 -1.43 -11.25 -4.69
N ASN A 32 -2.40 -11.61 -5.55
CA ASN A 32 -3.39 -12.67 -5.29
C ASN A 32 -4.22 -12.49 -4.02
N LEU A 33 -4.34 -11.26 -3.53
CA LEU A 33 -5.31 -10.91 -2.48
C LEU A 33 -6.68 -10.65 -3.12
N LYS A 34 -7.73 -10.83 -2.33
CA LYS A 34 -9.10 -10.54 -2.79
C LYS A 34 -9.21 -9.06 -3.12
N ARG A 35 -9.51 -8.72 -4.38
CA ARG A 35 -9.85 -7.33 -4.76
C ARG A 35 -11.09 -6.89 -3.97
N ALA A 36 -10.99 -5.79 -3.23
CA ALA A 36 -12.12 -5.25 -2.49
C ALA A 36 -13.16 -4.67 -3.44
N GLN A 37 -14.43 -5.00 -3.23
CA GLN A 37 -15.58 -4.34 -3.84
C GLN A 37 -16.30 -3.46 -2.82
N THR A 38 -16.21 -3.83 -1.54
CA THR A 38 -16.74 -3.03 -0.42
C THR A 38 -15.67 -2.75 0.62
N TRP A 39 -15.95 -1.84 1.55
CA TRP A 39 -15.03 -1.49 2.64
C TRP A 39 -14.78 -2.68 3.58
N GLU A 40 -15.76 -3.55 3.73
CA GLU A 40 -15.71 -4.74 4.57
C GLU A 40 -14.73 -5.79 4.01
N ASP A 41 -14.52 -5.82 2.69
CA ASP A 41 -13.54 -6.70 2.04
C ASP A 41 -12.09 -6.41 2.44
N LEU A 42 -11.82 -5.25 3.05
CA LEU A 42 -10.51 -4.89 3.59
C LEU A 42 -10.26 -5.46 4.99
N GLY A 43 -11.29 -5.96 5.68
CA GLY A 43 -11.24 -6.32 7.09
C GLY A 43 -10.28 -7.46 7.44
N ARG A 44 -9.87 -8.25 6.45
CA ARG A 44 -8.87 -9.31 6.64
C ARG A 44 -7.47 -8.73 6.82
N GLU A 45 -7.12 -7.69 6.07
CA GLU A 45 -5.78 -7.11 6.08
C GLU A 45 -5.70 -5.83 6.93
N ILE A 46 -6.76 -5.02 7.00
CA ILE A 46 -6.74 -3.68 7.63
C ILE A 46 -7.63 -3.66 8.89
N PRO A 47 -7.20 -3.04 10.00
CA PRO A 47 -8.03 -2.88 11.18
C PRO A 47 -9.31 -2.05 10.93
N PRO A 48 -10.46 -2.40 11.54
CA PRO A 48 -11.75 -1.77 11.27
C PRO A 48 -11.76 -0.26 11.54
N GLU A 49 -11.02 0.20 12.55
CA GLU A 49 -10.88 1.63 12.87
C GLU A 49 -10.13 2.41 11.78
N VAL A 50 -9.21 1.76 11.06
CA VAL A 50 -8.48 2.37 9.94
C VAL A 50 -9.34 2.35 8.69
N ILE A 51 -10.08 1.27 8.43
CA ILE A 51 -11.07 1.20 7.33
C ILE A 51 -12.10 2.33 7.47
N ALA A 52 -12.61 2.58 8.68
CA ALA A 52 -13.55 3.66 8.95
C ALA A 52 -12.97 5.06 8.63
N ARG A 53 -11.65 5.26 8.81
CA ARG A 53 -10.96 6.51 8.44
C ARG A 53 -10.75 6.61 6.94
N LEU A 54 -10.31 5.53 6.29
CA LEU A 54 -10.14 5.49 4.82
C LEU A 54 -11.46 5.79 4.10
N ARG A 55 -12.57 5.22 4.58
CA ARG A 55 -13.93 5.47 4.06
C ARG A 55 -14.38 6.92 4.13
N ARG A 56 -13.82 7.73 5.05
CA ARG A 56 -14.12 9.16 5.15
C ARG A 56 -13.32 10.01 4.16
N ILE A 57 -12.23 9.47 3.63
CA ILE A 57 -11.24 10.21 2.81
C ILE A 57 -11.39 9.85 1.33
N TYR A 58 -11.59 8.56 1.03
CA TYR A 58 -11.73 8.05 -0.34
C TYR A 58 -13.19 7.73 -0.66
N ALA A 59 -13.64 8.02 -1.88
CA ALA A 59 -15.01 7.78 -2.30
C ALA A 59 -15.29 6.28 -2.52
N HIS A 60 -14.32 5.56 -3.08
CA HIS A 60 -14.40 4.13 -3.34
C HIS A 60 -13.12 3.39 -2.91
N VAL A 61 -13.20 2.08 -2.68
CA VAL A 61 -12.04 1.25 -2.31
C VAL A 61 -10.98 1.19 -3.42
N ASP A 62 -11.37 1.47 -4.67
CA ASP A 62 -10.47 1.57 -5.81
C ASP A 62 -9.69 2.88 -5.87
N ASP A 63 -10.04 3.89 -5.08
CA ASP A 63 -9.37 5.19 -5.06
C ASP A 63 -8.20 5.24 -4.06
N ILE A 64 -8.04 4.21 -3.22
CA ILE A 64 -7.03 4.18 -2.18
C ILE A 64 -5.63 4.18 -2.82
N ASP A 65 -4.85 5.23 -2.55
CA ASP A 65 -3.45 5.30 -2.98
C ASP A 65 -2.65 4.13 -2.39
N LEU A 66 -1.70 3.56 -3.17
CA LEU A 66 -0.91 2.40 -2.75
C LEU A 66 -0.23 2.60 -1.39
N PHE A 67 0.39 3.77 -1.17
CA PHE A 67 1.17 4.03 0.05
C PHE A 67 0.32 3.94 1.32
N PRO A 68 -0.74 4.75 1.51
CA PRO A 68 -1.60 4.65 2.69
C PRO A 68 -2.34 3.31 2.79
N GLY A 69 -2.72 2.69 1.66
CA GLY A 69 -3.34 1.37 1.66
C GLY A 69 -2.41 0.29 2.23
N GLY A 70 -1.20 0.17 1.68
CA GLY A 70 -0.21 -0.82 2.13
C GLY A 70 0.32 -0.57 3.55
N MET A 71 0.47 0.70 3.95
CA MET A 71 0.86 1.05 5.33
C MET A 71 -0.23 0.73 6.37
N SER A 72 -1.49 0.60 5.94
CA SER A 72 -2.62 0.32 6.83
C SER A 72 -2.82 -1.17 7.12
N GLU A 73 -2.11 -2.05 6.42
CA GLU A 73 -2.23 -3.49 6.59
C GLU A 73 -1.57 -3.97 7.89
N ARG A 74 -2.17 -4.99 8.51
CA ARG A 74 -1.58 -5.73 9.62
C ARG A 74 -0.28 -6.40 9.14
N PRO A 75 0.83 -6.26 9.89
CA PRO A 75 2.06 -6.96 9.54
C PRO A 75 1.85 -8.48 9.47
N LEU A 76 2.57 -9.12 8.54
CA LEU A 76 2.69 -10.58 8.54
C LEU A 76 3.37 -11.06 9.83
N GLN A 77 3.10 -12.30 10.23
CA GLN A 77 3.74 -12.89 11.40
C GLN A 77 5.27 -12.90 11.22
N GLY A 78 5.98 -12.25 12.15
CA GLY A 78 7.44 -12.09 12.10
C GLY A 78 7.94 -11.03 11.11
N GLY A 79 7.05 -10.27 10.47
CA GLY A 79 7.38 -9.17 9.56
C GLY A 79 6.97 -7.80 10.08
N LEU A 80 7.38 -6.75 9.37
CA LEU A 80 7.03 -5.34 9.67
C LEU A 80 6.02 -4.75 8.69
N VAL A 81 5.72 -5.45 7.59
CA VAL A 81 4.82 -4.99 6.53
C VAL A 81 3.70 -5.99 6.32
N GLY A 82 2.56 -5.50 5.85
CA GLY A 82 1.43 -6.33 5.47
C GLY A 82 1.62 -7.08 4.15
N PRO A 83 0.67 -7.94 3.78
CA PRO A 83 0.79 -8.84 2.64
C PRO A 83 1.04 -8.14 1.29
N THR A 84 0.46 -6.97 1.03
CA THR A 84 0.65 -6.26 -0.25
C THR A 84 2.09 -5.75 -0.38
N PHE A 85 2.60 -5.07 0.66
CA PHE A 85 3.99 -4.59 0.67
C PHE A 85 4.99 -5.74 0.74
N ALA A 86 4.73 -6.78 1.53
CA ALA A 86 5.56 -7.99 1.55
C ALA A 86 5.70 -8.58 0.14
N CYS A 87 4.60 -8.69 -0.60
CA CYS A 87 4.58 -9.21 -1.96
C CYS A 87 5.41 -8.35 -2.95
N ILE A 88 5.13 -7.05 -3.07
CA ILE A 88 5.83 -6.21 -4.06
C ILE A 88 7.32 -6.01 -3.73
N ILE A 89 7.66 -5.90 -2.44
CA ILE A 89 9.04 -5.84 -1.97
C ILE A 89 9.74 -7.16 -2.29
N ALA A 90 9.12 -8.30 -1.97
CA ALA A 90 9.70 -9.61 -2.27
C ALA A 90 9.88 -9.85 -3.78
N ILE A 91 8.92 -9.43 -4.62
CA ILE A 91 9.05 -9.49 -6.08
C ILE A 91 10.29 -8.69 -6.53
N GLN A 92 10.44 -7.47 -6.04
CA GLN A 92 11.57 -6.60 -6.39
C GLN A 92 12.90 -7.20 -5.94
N PHE A 93 13.06 -7.55 -4.66
CA PHE A 93 14.30 -8.10 -4.14
C PHE A 93 14.64 -9.48 -4.72
N ARG A 94 13.64 -10.31 -5.01
CA ARG A 94 13.86 -11.58 -5.70
C ARG A 94 14.44 -11.37 -7.09
N GLN A 95 13.94 -10.39 -7.85
CA GLN A 95 14.48 -10.07 -9.17
C GLN A 95 15.89 -9.49 -9.07
N LEU A 96 16.12 -8.54 -8.17
CA LEU A 96 17.46 -7.99 -7.92
C LEU A 96 18.47 -9.11 -7.62
N ARG A 97 18.14 -10.02 -6.71
CA ARG A 97 19.02 -11.15 -6.38
C ARG A 97 19.23 -12.13 -7.53
N LYS A 98 18.16 -12.58 -8.18
CA LYS A 98 18.25 -13.65 -9.19
C LYS A 98 18.86 -13.19 -10.50
N CYS A 99 18.73 -11.91 -10.83
CA CYS A 99 19.12 -11.36 -12.12
C CYS A 99 20.38 -10.50 -12.04
N ASP A 100 20.96 -10.31 -10.86
CA ASP A 100 22.28 -9.71 -10.71
C ASP A 100 23.36 -10.79 -10.91
N ARG A 101 24.19 -10.58 -11.93
CA ARG A 101 25.31 -11.48 -12.28
C ARG A 101 26.37 -11.55 -11.18
N PHE A 102 26.44 -10.54 -10.31
CA PHE A 102 27.43 -10.42 -9.24
C PHE A 102 26.83 -10.64 -7.84
N TRP A 103 25.62 -11.19 -7.76
CA TRP A 103 25.03 -11.59 -6.49
C TRP A 103 25.78 -12.75 -5.82
#